data_AF-A0A2J8GGK6-F1
#
_entry.id   AF-A0A2J8GGK6-F1
#
_cell.length_a   1.000
_cell.length_b   1.000
_cell.length_c   1.000
_cell.angle_alpha   90.00
_cell.angle_beta   90.00
_cell.angle_gamma   90.00
#
_symmetry.space_group_name_H-M   'P 1'
#
loop_
_entity.id
_entity.type
_entity.pdbx_description
1 polymer ?
#
loop_
_entity_poly.entity_id
_entity_poly.type
_entity_poly.pdbx_seq_one_letter_code
_entity_poly.pdbx_strand_id
1 'polypeptide(L)'
;MRTTNVRPTTIRKLTIFCAAAGLIATGGMGTALAKGGGGTAKPPKGIVSPWVVPTLATPAFSVPAAQLHGFDDTGLARNATVDGAACPTADPADFGGTVTINGVVITIPCNLIVQMPANTLSWADFVHGTGGSAPLGTDGLELRAVGNTVGTKHIAGLAFVSQQSANTGRGEIKGIDYANGALKIANAAGGSVTVQLNDPKIAGLHDSAGADTGRFSNGQSPDNRFSVDQDNPTIHAGTGYPMCVPRTDPSVKDDPLCPQKNRPLAPGCRNFSVAGVVLPASGELSAPAAGQKYCSQYVMPAFTGLPTTGPDPSQQAPFEVGDTVDYSGTLIHGTEDYISAHTVEANLGIYTQPGTQPSYLAIGEFGVGTADPLATAANGAAQETQDRMFLEAETTDVKTAVDIYYEDRNPDGSVRNRWISPFEMTGENGVPISGPTGGITTQNTGAQPQRARLRATKAPNGLLSQPDRTVRVGVRSLCLPTPVNVTTTINQAALDACFKNAPIRANGLQPGQYIAPVFEYIFPENVMPGDPIVPNDLWHLPFLVNGEGTGNAAALAPSPW
;
A
#
# COMPACT_ATOMS: atom_id res chain seq x y z
N MET A 1 -31.31 -37.49 43.67
CA MET A 1 -30.08 -37.63 42.88
C MET A 1 -29.14 -36.48 43.22
N ARG A 2 -27.84 -36.79 43.31
CA ARG A 2 -26.78 -36.04 44.00
C ARG A 2 -26.62 -34.58 43.59
N THR A 3 -26.34 -33.76 44.59
CA THR A 3 -25.65 -32.48 44.52
C THR A 3 -24.15 -32.67 44.22
N THR A 4 -23.57 -31.84 43.35
CA THR A 4 -22.15 -31.43 43.43
C THR A 4 -21.98 -30.02 42.86
N ASN A 5 -21.35 -29.18 43.67
CA ASN A 5 -20.88 -27.82 43.41
C ASN A 5 -19.80 -27.75 42.32
N VAL A 6 -19.77 -26.64 41.56
CA VAL A 6 -18.53 -26.06 41.03
C VAL A 6 -18.59 -24.53 41.19
N ARG A 7 -17.50 -23.96 41.72
CA ARG A 7 -17.30 -22.54 42.08
C ARG A 7 -17.13 -21.65 40.82
N PRO A 8 -17.52 -20.36 40.85
CA PRO A 8 -17.17 -19.42 39.80
C PRO A 8 -15.75 -18.87 40.05
N THR A 9 -14.81 -19.22 39.16
CA THR A 9 -13.50 -18.57 39.08
C THR A 9 -13.59 -17.30 38.24
N THR A 10 -13.00 -16.25 38.78
CA THR A 10 -12.92 -14.88 38.30
C THR A 10 -12.23 -14.81 36.93
N ILE A 11 -12.92 -14.34 35.89
CA ILE A 11 -12.32 -13.97 34.60
C ILE A 11 -12.01 -12.47 34.65
N ARG A 12 -10.72 -12.13 34.76
CA ARG A 12 -10.21 -10.76 34.67
C ARG A 12 -9.89 -10.43 33.22
N LYS A 13 -10.55 -9.37 32.74
CA LYS A 13 -10.16 -8.36 31.74
C LYS A 13 -9.53 -8.86 30.42
N LEU A 14 -10.41 -8.85 29.41
CA LEU A 14 -10.13 -8.80 27.98
C LEU A 14 -9.54 -7.41 27.63
N THR A 15 -8.31 -7.36 27.11
CA THR A 15 -7.77 -6.15 26.46
C THR A 15 -7.96 -6.35 24.95
N ILE A 16 -8.75 -5.45 24.36
CA ILE A 16 -9.09 -5.43 22.94
C ILE A 16 -7.96 -4.70 22.21
N PHE A 17 -7.17 -5.43 21.42
CA PHE A 17 -6.36 -4.85 20.35
C PHE A 17 -7.22 -4.85 19.08
N CYS A 18 -7.75 -3.69 18.71
CA CYS A 18 -8.33 -3.48 17.39
C CYS A 18 -7.21 -2.99 16.45
N ALA A 19 -6.47 -3.93 15.86
CA ALA A 19 -5.75 -3.68 14.62
C ALA A 19 -6.79 -3.77 13.48
N ALA A 20 -7.30 -2.63 13.03
CA ALA A 20 -8.20 -2.54 11.89
C ALA A 20 -7.43 -1.97 10.69
N ALA A 21 -7.63 -2.64 9.55
CA ALA A 21 -7.05 -2.41 8.22
C ALA A 21 -5.59 -2.88 8.01
N GLY A 22 -5.42 -4.19 7.83
CA GLY A 22 -4.15 -4.79 7.40
C GLY A 22 -4.14 -6.31 7.44
N LEU A 23 -5.18 -7.00 6.95
CA LEU A 23 -5.17 -8.46 6.93
C LEU A 23 -5.93 -9.04 5.73
N ILE A 24 -5.25 -9.16 4.58
CA ILE A 24 -5.60 -10.14 3.56
C ILE A 24 -4.32 -10.93 3.23
N ALA A 25 -4.10 -12.00 3.99
CA ALA A 25 -3.21 -13.09 3.60
C ALA A 25 -4.08 -14.34 3.45
N THR A 26 -4.48 -14.66 2.22
CA THR A 26 -5.32 -15.82 1.94
C THR A 26 -4.49 -17.10 2.05
N GLY A 27 -4.65 -17.82 3.16
CA GLY A 27 -4.12 -19.17 3.34
C GLY A 27 -5.04 -20.21 2.68
N GLY A 28 -4.62 -20.75 1.55
CA GLY A 28 -5.24 -21.94 0.95
C GLY A 28 -4.80 -23.21 1.67
N MET A 29 -5.75 -23.94 2.27
CA MET A 29 -5.53 -25.29 2.76
C MET A 29 -5.36 -26.25 1.58
N GLY A 30 -4.11 -26.58 1.26
CA GLY A 30 -3.74 -27.75 0.48
C GLY A 30 -2.62 -28.46 1.22
N THR A 31 -2.80 -29.74 1.53
CA THR A 31 -1.78 -30.58 2.17
C THR A 31 -0.61 -30.79 1.21
N ALA A 32 0.30 -29.83 1.15
CA ALA A 32 1.65 -30.01 0.66
C ALA A 32 2.57 -30.03 1.89
N LEU A 33 3.36 -31.10 2.02
CA LEU A 33 4.45 -31.19 3.00
C LEU A 33 5.49 -30.12 2.66
N ALA A 34 5.23 -28.89 3.11
CA ALA A 34 6.13 -27.76 2.92
C ALA A 34 7.33 -27.94 3.85
N LYS A 35 8.52 -28.01 3.24
CA LYS A 35 9.81 -27.91 3.93
C LYS A 35 9.91 -26.52 4.55
N GLY A 36 9.40 -26.38 5.78
CA GLY A 36 9.43 -25.15 6.56
C GLY A 36 10.87 -24.76 6.91
N GLY A 37 11.50 -23.98 6.04
CA GLY A 37 12.82 -23.38 6.27
C GLY A 37 12.89 -21.88 5.94
N GLY A 38 11.79 -21.27 5.48
CA GLY A 38 11.76 -19.88 5.00
C GLY A 38 11.47 -18.83 6.07
N GLY A 39 11.91 -19.05 7.32
CA GLY A 39 11.96 -17.95 8.28
C GLY A 39 13.12 -17.04 7.90
N THR A 40 12.85 -15.75 7.64
CA THR A 40 13.90 -14.76 7.41
C THR A 40 14.90 -14.87 8.56
N ALA A 41 16.14 -15.23 8.23
CA ALA A 41 17.19 -15.41 9.20
C ALA A 41 17.30 -14.15 10.07
N LYS A 42 17.44 -14.34 11.38
CA LYS A 42 17.74 -13.24 12.31
C LYS A 42 18.90 -12.43 11.71
N PRO A 43 18.73 -11.12 11.48
CA PRO A 43 19.76 -10.34 10.80
C PRO A 43 21.09 -10.47 11.57
N PRO A 44 22.23 -10.63 10.86
CA PRO A 44 23.54 -10.60 11.50
C PRO A 44 23.68 -9.34 12.35
N LYS A 45 24.51 -9.38 13.40
CA LYS A 45 24.81 -8.18 14.20
C LYS A 45 25.51 -7.16 13.27
N GLY A 46 24.75 -6.19 12.78
CA GLY A 46 25.19 -5.24 11.75
C GLY A 46 26.32 -4.34 12.21
N ILE A 47 27.16 -3.95 11.26
CA ILE A 47 28.02 -2.76 11.36
C ILE A 47 27.10 -1.53 11.40
N VAL A 48 27.54 -0.43 12.03
CA VAL A 48 26.83 0.86 11.98
C VAL A 48 26.51 1.20 10.52
N SER A 49 25.25 1.55 10.22
CA SER A 49 24.88 2.03 8.89
C SER A 49 25.85 3.15 8.50
N PRO A 50 26.38 3.16 7.27
CA PRO A 50 27.17 4.28 6.79
C PRO A 50 26.35 5.59 6.71
N TRP A 51 25.02 5.47 6.82
CA TRP A 51 24.06 6.54 6.85
C TRP A 51 23.57 6.74 8.27
N VAL A 52 24.19 7.66 9.02
CA VAL A 52 23.56 8.23 10.22
C VAL A 52 22.76 9.42 9.71
N VAL A 53 21.46 9.24 9.50
CA VAL A 53 20.57 10.39 9.31
C VAL A 53 20.36 10.99 10.70
N PRO A 54 20.77 12.25 10.96
CA PRO A 54 20.52 12.86 12.26
C PRO A 54 19.01 12.93 12.48
N THR A 55 18.51 12.46 13.62
CA THR A 55 17.12 12.66 14.03
C THR A 55 16.77 14.15 14.05
N LEU A 56 15.52 14.51 13.73
CA LEU A 56 15.09 15.92 13.81
C LEU A 56 15.27 16.40 15.25
N ALA A 57 15.59 17.68 15.44
CA ALA A 57 15.67 18.23 16.79
C ALA A 57 14.26 18.27 17.40
N THR A 58 14.14 17.95 18.69
CA THR A 58 12.89 18.11 19.43
C THR A 58 12.46 19.59 19.39
N PRO A 59 11.23 19.90 18.92
CA PRO A 59 10.74 21.26 18.83
C PRO A 59 10.36 21.81 20.21
N ALA A 60 10.06 23.11 20.26
CA ALA A 60 9.37 23.68 21.41
C ALA A 60 7.90 23.24 21.43
N PHE A 61 7.44 22.74 22.57
CA PHE A 61 6.05 22.34 22.77
C PHE A 61 5.15 23.53 23.08
N SER A 62 3.91 23.46 22.61
CA SER A 62 2.90 24.50 22.83
C SER A 62 2.34 24.50 24.26
N VAL A 63 2.58 23.42 25.01
CA VAL A 63 2.23 23.22 26.42
C VAL A 63 3.41 22.59 27.17
N PRO A 64 3.42 22.58 28.52
CA PRO A 64 4.40 21.80 29.27
C PRO A 64 4.36 20.32 28.86
N ALA A 65 5.52 19.69 28.65
CA ALA A 65 5.59 18.31 28.12
C ALA A 65 4.79 17.29 28.95
N ALA A 66 4.66 17.50 30.27
CA ALA A 66 3.83 16.67 31.15
C ALA A 66 2.32 16.65 30.79
N GLN A 67 1.86 17.55 29.91
CA GLN A 67 0.50 17.64 29.40
C GLN A 67 0.37 17.11 27.96
N LEU A 68 1.38 16.39 27.47
CA LEU A 68 1.39 15.70 26.18
C LEU A 68 1.18 14.21 26.39
N HIS A 69 0.12 13.67 25.77
CA HIS A 69 -0.25 12.26 25.85
C HIS A 69 -0.76 11.77 24.49
N GLY A 70 -0.26 10.63 24.01
CA GLY A 70 -0.74 10.04 22.76
C GLY A 70 -2.20 9.62 22.83
N PHE A 71 -2.91 9.72 21.70
CA PHE A 71 -4.21 9.10 21.48
C PHE A 71 -4.25 8.41 20.10
N ASP A 72 -5.12 7.41 19.98
CA ASP A 72 -5.42 6.68 18.75
C ASP A 72 -6.90 6.30 18.79
N ASP A 73 -7.73 7.16 18.17
CA ASP A 73 -9.19 7.08 18.24
C ASP A 73 -9.74 6.62 16.90
N THR A 74 -10.45 5.48 16.88
CA THR A 74 -11.19 4.98 15.72
C THR A 74 -12.70 5.01 15.96
N GLY A 75 -13.46 5.49 14.97
CA GLY A 75 -14.92 5.43 14.99
C GLY A 75 -15.55 6.14 13.80
N LEU A 76 -16.87 6.32 13.82
CA LEU A 76 -17.56 7.03 12.73
C LEU A 76 -17.27 8.54 12.82
N ALA A 77 -16.81 9.12 11.71
CA ALA A 77 -16.62 10.56 11.57
C ALA A 77 -17.98 11.27 11.60
N ARG A 78 -18.16 12.19 12.55
CA ARG A 78 -19.36 13.01 12.70
C ARG A 78 -19.01 14.48 12.84
N ASN A 79 -19.92 15.36 12.43
CA ASN A 79 -19.80 16.81 12.58
C ASN A 79 -18.45 17.35 12.05
N ALA A 80 -17.98 16.82 10.92
CA ALA A 80 -16.73 17.30 10.32
C ALA A 80 -16.89 18.76 9.85
N THR A 81 -15.90 19.60 10.15
CA THR A 81 -15.87 21.01 9.75
C THR A 81 -14.61 21.31 8.96
N VAL A 82 -14.65 22.36 8.15
CA VAL A 82 -13.47 22.96 7.51
C VAL A 82 -13.29 24.38 8.04
N ASP A 83 -12.11 24.71 8.56
CA ASP A 83 -11.77 26.01 9.15
C ASP A 83 -10.29 26.37 8.91
N GLY A 84 -10.06 27.58 8.40
CA GLY A 84 -8.73 28.13 8.13
C GLY A 84 -8.22 29.10 9.20
N ALA A 85 -8.91 29.28 10.33
CA ALA A 85 -8.54 30.27 11.34
C ALA A 85 -7.12 30.08 11.92
N ALA A 86 -6.65 28.83 11.99
CA ALA A 86 -5.28 28.51 12.45
C ALA A 86 -4.21 28.75 11.37
N CYS A 87 -4.61 28.96 10.11
CA CYS A 87 -3.73 29.09 8.95
C CYS A 87 -4.30 30.11 7.93
N PRO A 88 -4.47 31.39 8.30
CA PRO A 88 -5.20 32.37 7.49
C PRO A 88 -4.55 32.69 6.13
N THR A 89 -3.30 32.28 5.92
CA THR A 89 -2.54 32.45 4.68
C THR A 89 -2.43 31.18 3.85
N ALA A 90 -2.94 30.04 4.33
CA ALA A 90 -2.95 28.79 3.58
C ALA A 90 -3.99 28.84 2.46
N ASP A 91 -3.82 27.98 1.46
CA ASP A 91 -4.87 27.76 0.47
C ASP A 91 -6.12 27.19 1.18
N PRO A 92 -7.36 27.60 0.83
CA PRO A 92 -8.56 26.97 1.34
C PRO A 92 -8.61 25.44 1.20
N ALA A 93 -7.93 24.87 0.19
CA ALA A 93 -7.79 23.42 0.04
C ALA A 93 -6.96 22.78 1.16
N ASP A 94 -6.11 23.53 1.85
CA ASP A 94 -5.24 23.05 2.93
C ASP A 94 -5.81 23.33 4.33
N PHE A 95 -7.04 23.85 4.42
CA PHE A 95 -7.68 24.16 5.70
C PHE A 95 -7.94 22.89 6.52
N GLY A 96 -7.71 23.03 7.83
CA GLY A 96 -8.02 22.00 8.82
C GLY A 96 -9.48 22.09 9.26
N GLY A 97 -9.73 21.75 10.52
CA GLY A 97 -11.06 21.88 11.13
C GLY A 97 -11.22 20.98 12.35
N THR A 98 -12.39 20.37 12.49
CA THR A 98 -12.69 19.47 13.60
C THR A 98 -13.50 18.29 13.13
N VAL A 99 -13.45 17.20 13.88
CA VAL A 99 -14.31 16.02 13.70
C VAL A 99 -14.64 15.42 15.06
N THR A 100 -15.84 14.87 15.19
CA THR A 100 -16.25 14.13 16.38
C THR A 100 -16.12 12.63 16.13
N ILE A 101 -15.31 11.95 16.94
CA ILE A 101 -15.20 10.48 16.97
C ILE A 101 -15.66 10.01 18.35
N ASN A 102 -16.64 9.11 18.40
CA ASN A 102 -17.17 8.54 19.67
C ASN A 102 -17.58 9.59 20.73
N GLY A 103 -17.99 10.80 20.29
CA GLY A 103 -18.37 11.91 21.16
C GLY A 103 -17.21 12.82 21.60
N VAL A 104 -15.97 12.51 21.21
CA VAL A 104 -14.78 13.32 21.46
C VAL A 104 -14.49 14.21 20.26
N VAL A 105 -14.30 15.51 20.50
CA VAL A 105 -13.93 16.46 19.44
C VAL A 105 -12.41 16.43 19.25
N ILE A 106 -12.01 16.09 18.02
CA ILE A 106 -10.62 16.06 17.58
C ILE A 106 -10.39 17.27 16.67
N THR A 107 -9.34 18.02 16.96
CA THR A 107 -8.84 19.10 16.10
C THR A 107 -8.03 18.50 14.97
N ILE A 108 -8.39 18.84 13.74
CA ILE A 108 -7.64 18.49 12.53
C ILE A 108 -6.82 19.72 12.12
N PRO A 109 -5.48 19.67 12.17
CA PRO A 109 -4.65 20.79 11.73
C PRO A 109 -4.81 21.10 10.24
N CYS A 110 -4.52 22.34 9.86
CA CYS A 110 -4.26 22.67 8.47
C CYS A 110 -3.07 21.87 7.94
N ASN A 111 -3.04 21.65 6.62
CA ASN A 111 -2.05 20.85 5.90
C ASN A 111 -2.08 19.35 6.24
N LEU A 112 -3.06 18.88 7.03
CA LEU A 112 -3.22 17.45 7.29
C LEU A 112 -3.76 16.75 6.04
N ILE A 113 -3.08 15.67 5.64
CA ILE A 113 -3.53 14.77 4.58
C ILE A 113 -4.24 13.59 5.21
N VAL A 114 -5.43 13.30 4.70
CA VAL A 114 -6.24 12.13 5.02
C VAL A 114 -5.84 11.00 4.08
N GLN A 115 -5.44 9.88 4.67
CA GLN A 115 -5.05 8.69 3.95
C GLN A 115 -6.22 7.70 3.83
N MET A 116 -6.48 7.25 2.61
CA MET A 116 -7.51 6.28 2.27
C MET A 116 -6.86 5.07 1.59
N PRO A 117 -7.55 3.94 1.40
CA PRO A 117 -6.92 2.70 0.93
C PRO A 117 -6.13 2.82 -0.38
N ALA A 118 -6.60 3.65 -1.32
CA ALA A 118 -5.99 3.83 -2.64
C ALA A 118 -5.92 5.30 -3.09
N ASN A 119 -6.10 6.24 -2.15
CA ASN A 119 -6.11 7.67 -2.43
C ASN A 119 -5.68 8.48 -1.19
N THR A 120 -5.22 9.70 -1.39
CA THR A 120 -4.90 10.65 -0.32
C THR A 120 -5.45 12.02 -0.68
N LEU A 121 -6.12 12.69 0.25
CA LEU A 121 -6.72 14.01 0.04
C LEU A 121 -6.34 14.93 1.19
N SER A 122 -6.37 16.25 0.96
CA SER A 122 -6.39 17.19 2.09
C SER A 122 -7.65 16.99 2.93
N TRP A 123 -7.62 17.44 4.19
CA TRP A 123 -8.81 17.42 5.04
C TRP A 123 -10.00 18.17 4.40
N ALA A 124 -9.77 19.36 3.84
CA ALA A 124 -10.83 20.14 3.21
C ALA A 124 -11.44 19.42 2.01
N ASP A 125 -10.61 18.85 1.11
CA ASP A 125 -11.10 18.11 -0.05
C ASP A 125 -11.83 16.82 0.34
N PHE A 126 -11.37 16.13 1.38
CA PHE A 126 -12.05 14.97 1.94
C PHE A 126 -13.46 15.31 2.44
N VAL A 127 -13.60 16.40 3.20
CA VAL A 127 -14.90 16.87 3.73
C VAL A 127 -15.80 17.38 2.60
N HIS A 128 -15.23 18.07 1.61
CA HIS A 128 -15.97 18.64 0.48
C HIS A 128 -16.31 17.64 -0.64
N GLY A 129 -15.62 16.49 -0.72
CA GLY A 129 -15.96 15.39 -1.63
C GLY A 129 -15.94 15.74 -3.13
N THR A 130 -15.30 16.83 -3.53
CA THR A 130 -15.04 17.30 -4.91
C THR A 130 -16.24 17.41 -5.89
N GLY A 131 -17.47 17.64 -5.40
CA GLY A 131 -18.58 18.15 -6.23
C GLY A 131 -19.77 17.22 -6.50
N GLY A 132 -19.90 16.11 -5.77
CA GLY A 132 -21.09 15.26 -5.74
C GLY A 132 -21.77 15.27 -4.37
N SER A 133 -23.08 15.05 -4.31
CA SER A 133 -23.92 15.11 -3.11
C SER A 133 -23.73 13.96 -2.11
N ALA A 134 -22.50 13.62 -1.73
CA ALA A 134 -22.20 12.58 -0.74
C ALA A 134 -21.66 13.17 0.59
N PRO A 135 -22.52 13.80 1.43
CA PRO A 135 -22.14 14.22 2.78
C PRO A 135 -21.82 12.98 3.62
N LEU A 136 -20.54 12.70 3.91
CA LEU A 136 -19.99 11.59 4.74
C LEU A 136 -20.73 10.21 4.69
N GLY A 137 -21.56 9.96 3.68
CA GLY A 137 -22.49 8.83 3.58
C GLY A 137 -23.62 8.84 4.63
N THR A 138 -24.78 8.28 4.27
CA THR A 138 -25.85 7.90 5.22
C THR A 138 -25.36 6.91 6.27
N ASP A 139 -24.37 6.07 5.92
CA ASP A 139 -23.83 5.00 6.74
C ASP A 139 -22.60 5.42 7.55
N GLY A 140 -22.13 6.66 7.36
CA GLY A 140 -20.92 7.20 7.95
C GLY A 140 -19.62 6.62 7.37
N LEU A 141 -18.54 7.38 7.47
CA LEU A 141 -17.18 6.91 7.20
C LEU A 141 -16.47 6.61 8.52
N GLU A 142 -15.72 5.52 8.57
CA GLU A 142 -14.82 5.19 9.67
C GLU A 142 -13.56 6.03 9.53
N LEU A 143 -13.20 6.74 10.59
CA LEU A 143 -12.00 7.56 10.69
C LEU A 143 -11.20 7.06 11.90
N ARG A 144 -9.91 6.84 11.67
CA ARG A 144 -8.88 6.66 12.70
C ARG A 144 -8.02 7.91 12.76
N ALA A 145 -8.04 8.60 13.90
CA ALA A 145 -7.20 9.76 14.15
C ALA A 145 -6.12 9.41 15.18
N VAL A 146 -4.86 9.63 14.82
CA VAL A 146 -3.71 9.43 15.70
C VAL A 146 -3.07 10.79 15.98
N GLY A 147 -2.84 11.11 17.24
CA GLY A 147 -2.41 12.45 17.63
C GLY A 147 -1.92 12.52 19.07
N ASN A 148 -1.81 13.75 19.58
CA ASN A 148 -1.58 13.98 21.01
C ASN A 148 -2.71 14.81 21.61
N THR A 149 -3.01 14.52 22.87
CA THR A 149 -3.63 15.48 23.77
C THR A 149 -2.60 16.56 24.07
N VAL A 150 -2.91 17.79 23.68
CA VAL A 150 -2.10 18.99 23.91
C VAL A 150 -2.86 19.86 24.91
N GLY A 151 -2.46 19.76 26.18
CA GLY A 151 -3.22 20.38 27.28
C GLY A 151 -4.57 19.70 27.45
N THR A 152 -5.64 20.32 26.92
CA THR A 152 -7.01 19.77 26.97
C THR A 152 -7.59 19.43 25.60
N LYS A 153 -6.81 19.56 24.52
CA LYS A 153 -7.29 19.37 23.14
C LYS A 153 -6.69 18.10 22.55
N HIS A 154 -7.50 17.27 21.91
CA HIS A 154 -6.99 16.25 21.00
C HIS A 154 -6.66 16.92 19.67
N ILE A 155 -5.40 16.84 19.26
CA ILE A 155 -4.92 17.37 17.97
C ILE A 155 -4.31 16.21 17.19
N ALA A 156 -4.89 15.91 16.02
CA ALA A 156 -4.43 14.82 15.16
C ALA A 156 -3.11 15.18 14.45
N GLY A 157 -2.22 14.22 14.28
CA GLY A 157 -1.09 14.29 13.35
C GLY A 157 -1.28 13.40 12.12
N LEU A 158 -2.03 12.32 12.26
CA LEU A 158 -2.35 11.37 11.18
C LEU A 158 -3.86 11.09 11.18
N ALA A 159 -4.42 10.89 9.99
CA ALA A 159 -5.83 10.54 9.80
C ALA A 159 -5.98 9.49 8.70
N PHE A 160 -6.69 8.41 9.00
CA PHE A 160 -6.96 7.31 8.07
C PHE A 160 -8.46 7.09 7.93
N VAL A 161 -8.97 6.97 6.71
CA VAL A 161 -10.41 6.81 6.44
C VAL A 161 -10.71 5.56 5.61
N SER A 162 -11.74 4.83 6.02
CA SER A 162 -12.36 3.74 5.24
C SER A 162 -13.88 3.72 5.44
N GLN A 163 -14.62 2.97 4.63
CA GLN A 163 -16.05 2.68 4.88
C GLN A 163 -16.20 1.24 5.37
N GLN A 164 -16.64 1.05 6.62
CA GLN A 164 -17.01 -0.27 7.18
C GLN A 164 -15.99 -1.37 6.81
N SER A 165 -14.72 -1.16 7.21
CA SER A 165 -13.55 -1.99 6.89
C SER A 165 -13.41 -2.39 5.39
N ALA A 166 -13.86 -1.51 4.50
CA ALA A 166 -13.77 -1.56 3.04
C ALA A 166 -14.59 -2.67 2.33
N ASN A 167 -15.67 -3.17 2.95
CA ASN A 167 -16.61 -4.14 2.34
C ASN A 167 -15.92 -5.27 1.57
N THR A 168 -14.85 -5.83 2.13
CA THR A 168 -14.00 -6.80 1.44
C THR A 168 -14.71 -8.12 1.20
N GLY A 169 -14.43 -8.79 0.07
CA GLY A 169 -14.96 -10.12 -0.20
C GLY A 169 -14.15 -10.90 -1.23
N ARG A 170 -14.55 -12.17 -1.42
CA ARG A 170 -13.90 -13.11 -2.35
C ARG A 170 -14.93 -13.92 -3.10
N GLY A 171 -14.66 -14.20 -4.37
CA GLY A 171 -15.45 -15.16 -5.14
C GLY A 171 -14.91 -15.40 -6.54
N GLU A 172 -15.68 -16.10 -7.36
CA GLU A 172 -15.36 -16.38 -8.75
C GLU A 172 -16.17 -15.44 -9.67
N ILE A 173 -15.52 -14.88 -10.69
CA ILE A 173 -16.21 -14.09 -11.72
C ILE A 173 -17.11 -15.03 -12.53
N LYS A 174 -18.42 -14.81 -12.46
CA LYS A 174 -19.44 -15.55 -13.24
C LYS A 174 -19.95 -14.78 -14.45
N GLY A 175 -19.70 -13.48 -14.50
CA GLY A 175 -20.06 -12.65 -15.64
C GLY A 175 -19.37 -11.30 -15.58
N ILE A 176 -19.24 -10.67 -16.74
CA ILE A 176 -18.66 -9.33 -16.90
C ILE A 176 -19.69 -8.49 -17.65
N ASP A 177 -20.08 -7.37 -17.05
CA ASP A 177 -20.82 -6.31 -17.72
C ASP A 177 -19.81 -5.34 -18.34
N TYR A 178 -19.46 -5.59 -19.60
CA TYR A 178 -18.50 -4.79 -20.36
C TYR A 178 -18.94 -3.34 -20.52
N ALA A 179 -20.25 -3.08 -20.59
CA ALA A 179 -20.77 -1.72 -20.76
C ALA A 179 -20.57 -0.89 -19.50
N ASN A 180 -20.75 -1.49 -18.31
CA ASN A 180 -20.64 -0.80 -17.02
C ASN A 180 -19.33 -1.08 -16.28
N GLY A 181 -18.37 -1.79 -16.88
CA GLY A 181 -17.09 -2.09 -16.23
C GLY A 181 -17.25 -2.87 -14.92
N ALA A 182 -18.26 -3.74 -14.84
CA ALA A 182 -18.64 -4.41 -13.60
C ALA A 182 -18.46 -5.94 -13.68
N LEU A 183 -18.01 -6.51 -12.57
CA LEU A 183 -17.81 -7.94 -12.37
C LEU A 183 -18.96 -8.51 -11.55
N LYS A 184 -19.56 -9.60 -12.01
CA LYS A 184 -20.49 -10.41 -11.22
C LYS A 184 -19.71 -11.51 -10.54
N ILE A 185 -19.46 -11.35 -9.25
CA ILE A 185 -18.67 -12.27 -8.43
C ILE A 185 -19.62 -13.13 -7.61
N ALA A 186 -19.42 -14.43 -7.59
CA ALA A 186 -20.28 -15.34 -6.85
C ALA A 186 -19.50 -16.37 -6.03
N ASN A 187 -20.16 -16.88 -5.00
CA ASN A 187 -19.71 -18.09 -4.29
C ASN A 187 -20.30 -19.36 -4.94
N ALA A 188 -19.78 -20.52 -4.54
CA ALA A 188 -20.26 -21.81 -5.04
C ALA A 188 -21.74 -22.11 -4.73
N ALA A 189 -22.31 -21.46 -3.71
CA ALA A 189 -23.71 -21.60 -3.31
C ALA A 189 -24.67 -20.70 -4.11
N GLY A 190 -24.16 -19.87 -5.04
CA GLY A 190 -24.96 -19.03 -5.93
C GLY A 190 -25.25 -17.62 -5.41
N GLY A 191 -24.75 -17.24 -4.22
CA GLY A 191 -24.81 -15.85 -3.78
C GLY A 191 -23.87 -14.98 -4.63
N SER A 192 -24.36 -13.86 -5.15
CA SER A 192 -23.61 -12.97 -6.04
C SER A 192 -23.55 -11.54 -5.54
N VAL A 193 -22.46 -10.86 -5.88
CA VAL A 193 -22.24 -9.43 -5.68
C VAL A 193 -21.81 -8.81 -6.99
N THR A 194 -22.31 -7.60 -7.27
CA THR A 194 -21.82 -6.79 -8.37
C THR A 194 -20.70 -5.90 -7.85
N VAL A 195 -19.55 -5.95 -8.51
CA VAL A 195 -18.38 -5.12 -8.19
C VAL A 195 -18.05 -4.27 -9.40
N GLN A 196 -18.20 -2.97 -9.27
CA GLN A 196 -17.83 -1.98 -10.30
C GLN A 196 -16.55 -1.28 -9.87
N LEU A 197 -15.61 -1.09 -10.80
CA LEU A 197 -14.38 -0.37 -10.47
C LEU A 197 -14.66 1.13 -10.29
N ASN A 198 -14.11 1.71 -9.23
CA ASN A 198 -14.13 3.15 -8.97
C ASN A 198 -12.95 3.83 -9.68
N ASP A 199 -12.98 3.80 -10.99
CA ASP A 199 -11.88 4.17 -11.86
C ASP A 199 -12.25 5.43 -12.66
N PRO A 200 -11.91 6.64 -12.17
CA PRO A 200 -12.23 7.88 -12.86
C PRO A 200 -11.60 7.97 -14.24
N LYS A 201 -12.30 8.65 -15.16
CA LYS A 201 -11.80 8.89 -16.52
C LYS A 201 -10.51 9.69 -16.52
N ILE A 202 -9.58 9.28 -17.36
CA ILE A 202 -8.32 9.99 -17.62
C ILE A 202 -8.45 10.71 -18.95
N ALA A 203 -8.28 12.04 -18.92
CA ALA A 203 -8.27 12.84 -20.14
C ALA A 203 -7.15 12.37 -21.09
N GLY A 204 -7.52 12.04 -22.33
CA GLY A 204 -6.57 11.61 -23.36
C GLY A 204 -6.24 10.12 -23.35
N LEU A 205 -6.74 9.35 -22.37
CA LEU A 205 -6.77 7.90 -22.46
C LEU A 205 -8.11 7.49 -23.08
N HIS A 206 -8.07 7.04 -24.32
CA HIS A 206 -9.29 6.81 -25.09
C HIS A 206 -9.63 5.33 -25.27
N ASP A 207 -10.92 5.02 -25.17
CA ASP A 207 -11.46 3.74 -25.59
C ASP A 207 -11.44 3.58 -27.12
N SER A 208 -11.92 2.43 -27.59
CA SER A 208 -11.96 2.13 -29.03
C SER A 208 -12.94 2.98 -29.84
N ALA A 209 -13.80 3.78 -29.19
CA ALA A 209 -14.71 4.74 -29.79
C ALA A 209 -14.17 6.18 -29.73
N GLY A 210 -13.02 6.40 -29.09
CA GLY A 210 -12.39 7.72 -28.93
C GLY A 210 -12.86 8.52 -27.72
N ALA A 211 -13.64 7.92 -26.81
CA ALA A 211 -14.08 8.57 -25.58
C ALA A 211 -13.06 8.38 -24.46
N ASP A 212 -12.90 9.38 -23.59
CA ASP A 212 -12.08 9.24 -22.38
C ASP A 212 -12.58 8.09 -21.50
N THR A 213 -11.64 7.28 -21.01
CA THR A 213 -11.91 6.08 -20.23
C THR A 213 -11.06 6.02 -18.96
N GLY A 214 -11.44 5.14 -18.04
CA GLY A 214 -10.64 4.84 -16.85
C GLY A 214 -9.42 4.00 -17.21
N ARG A 215 -8.46 3.90 -16.31
CA ARG A 215 -7.21 3.16 -16.56
C ARG A 215 -7.42 1.66 -16.65
N PHE A 216 -8.31 1.14 -15.80
CA PHE A 216 -8.56 -0.28 -15.60
C PHE A 216 -9.96 -0.72 -16.08
N SER A 217 -10.83 0.22 -16.44
CA SER A 217 -12.23 -0.02 -16.82
C SER A 217 -12.76 1.04 -17.79
N ASN A 218 -14.09 1.11 -17.97
CA ASN A 218 -14.79 2.13 -18.77
C ASN A 218 -14.60 3.55 -18.24
N GLY A 219 -14.45 3.77 -16.92
CA GLY A 219 -14.30 5.12 -16.37
C GLY A 219 -15.37 5.55 -15.36
N GLN A 220 -15.94 4.62 -14.59
CA GLN A 220 -16.96 4.93 -13.58
C GLN A 220 -16.32 5.41 -12.29
N SER A 221 -16.84 6.48 -11.67
CA SER A 221 -16.34 6.96 -10.37
C SER A 221 -17.47 7.56 -9.52
N PRO A 222 -18.24 6.73 -8.79
CA PRO A 222 -19.34 7.22 -7.97
C PRO A 222 -18.87 8.05 -6.76
N ASP A 223 -17.64 7.81 -6.26
CA ASP A 223 -17.03 8.62 -5.19
C ASP A 223 -15.51 8.69 -5.38
N ASN A 224 -15.01 9.84 -5.83
CA ASN A 224 -13.59 10.05 -6.10
C ASN A 224 -12.68 9.87 -4.86
N ARG A 225 -13.22 9.96 -3.64
CA ARG A 225 -12.41 9.72 -2.43
C ARG A 225 -11.88 8.29 -2.38
N PHE A 226 -12.68 7.34 -2.85
CA PHE A 226 -12.35 5.92 -2.83
C PHE A 226 -12.07 5.38 -4.23
N SER A 227 -11.52 6.21 -5.12
CA SER A 227 -11.10 5.75 -6.44
C SER A 227 -9.97 4.73 -6.34
N VAL A 228 -9.78 3.95 -7.41
CA VAL A 228 -8.53 3.23 -7.66
C VAL A 228 -7.35 4.20 -7.62
N ASP A 229 -6.19 3.68 -7.26
CA ASP A 229 -4.93 4.40 -7.41
C ASP A 229 -4.57 4.45 -8.90
N GLN A 230 -4.39 5.66 -9.44
CA GLN A 230 -4.10 5.84 -10.86
C GLN A 230 -2.60 5.74 -11.17
N ASP A 231 -1.72 5.81 -10.18
CA ASP A 231 -0.28 5.71 -10.37
C ASP A 231 0.23 4.28 -10.09
N ASN A 232 -0.55 3.48 -9.36
CA ASN A 232 -0.20 2.11 -8.97
C ASN A 232 -1.24 1.07 -9.43
N PRO A 233 -0.83 -0.19 -9.69
CA PRO A 233 -1.76 -1.24 -10.09
C PRO A 233 -2.55 -1.78 -8.89
N THR A 234 -3.57 -1.05 -8.44
CA THR A 234 -4.54 -1.52 -7.41
C THR A 234 -5.57 -2.51 -7.97
N ILE A 235 -5.64 -2.62 -9.29
CA ILE A 235 -6.37 -3.65 -10.02
C ILE A 235 -5.32 -4.57 -10.64
N HIS A 236 -5.09 -5.73 -10.04
CA HIS A 236 -3.94 -6.57 -10.38
C HIS A 236 -4.15 -8.07 -10.14
N ALA A 237 -3.24 -8.89 -10.63
CA ALA A 237 -3.08 -10.29 -10.25
C ALA A 237 -2.23 -10.40 -8.97
N GLY A 238 -2.27 -11.51 -8.23
CA GLY A 238 -1.47 -11.76 -7.01
C GLY A 238 0.06 -11.84 -7.19
N THR A 239 0.56 -11.33 -8.32
CA THR A 239 1.98 -11.03 -8.60
C THR A 239 2.25 -9.52 -8.71
N GLY A 240 1.21 -8.69 -8.64
CA GLY A 240 1.23 -7.26 -8.95
C GLY A 240 1.07 -6.92 -10.44
N TYR A 241 0.85 -7.90 -11.33
CA TYR A 241 0.63 -7.61 -12.76
C TYR A 241 -0.69 -6.85 -12.97
N PRO A 242 -0.72 -5.71 -13.69
CA PRO A 242 -1.92 -4.90 -13.82
C PRO A 242 -3.01 -5.61 -14.64
N MET A 243 -4.22 -5.62 -14.10
CA MET A 243 -5.40 -6.24 -14.68
C MET A 243 -6.42 -5.18 -15.09
N CYS A 244 -7.41 -5.57 -15.89
CA CYS A 244 -8.46 -4.66 -16.35
C CYS A 244 -9.78 -5.39 -16.59
N VAL A 245 -10.87 -4.64 -16.47
CA VAL A 245 -12.17 -5.05 -16.99
C VAL A 245 -12.23 -4.64 -18.46
N PRO A 246 -12.41 -5.59 -19.40
CA PRO A 246 -12.53 -5.25 -20.82
C PRO A 246 -13.68 -4.27 -21.06
N ARG A 247 -13.48 -3.29 -21.94
CA ARG A 247 -14.51 -2.30 -22.31
C ARG A 247 -15.47 -2.83 -23.39
N THR A 248 -15.08 -3.90 -24.06
CA THR A 248 -15.89 -4.61 -25.06
C THR A 248 -15.81 -6.11 -24.83
N ASP A 249 -16.86 -6.83 -25.22
CA ASP A 249 -16.84 -8.29 -25.18
C ASP A 249 -15.77 -8.82 -26.13
N PRO A 250 -14.73 -9.54 -25.64
CA PRO A 250 -13.63 -10.02 -26.47
C PRO A 250 -14.06 -11.06 -27.52
N SER A 251 -15.25 -11.65 -27.39
CA SER A 251 -15.82 -12.52 -28.44
C SER A 251 -16.34 -11.73 -29.65
N VAL A 252 -16.61 -10.44 -29.47
CA VAL A 252 -17.10 -9.51 -30.51
C VAL A 252 -15.96 -8.64 -31.02
N LYS A 253 -15.19 -8.03 -30.11
CA LYS A 253 -14.09 -7.11 -30.44
C LYS A 253 -13.08 -7.07 -29.29
N ASP A 254 -11.80 -7.22 -29.64
CA ASP A 254 -10.69 -7.07 -28.69
C ASP A 254 -10.57 -5.61 -28.20
N ASP A 255 -10.28 -5.44 -26.90
CA ASP A 255 -10.04 -4.13 -26.29
C ASP A 255 -8.54 -3.78 -26.42
N PRO A 256 -8.14 -2.75 -27.17
CA PRO A 256 -6.73 -2.40 -27.35
C PRO A 256 -6.00 -2.02 -26.04
N LEU A 257 -6.74 -1.53 -25.04
CA LEU A 257 -6.21 -1.18 -23.71
C LEU A 257 -6.25 -2.36 -22.73
N CYS A 258 -6.98 -3.42 -23.06
CA CYS A 258 -7.18 -4.61 -22.23
C CYS A 258 -7.18 -5.90 -23.09
N PRO A 259 -6.09 -6.17 -23.83
CA PRO A 259 -6.14 -7.12 -24.95
C PRO A 259 -6.22 -8.57 -24.51
N GLN A 260 -7.08 -9.35 -25.18
CA GLN A 260 -7.32 -10.76 -24.90
C GLN A 260 -6.06 -11.61 -25.01
N LYS A 261 -5.11 -11.23 -25.88
CA LYS A 261 -3.83 -11.95 -26.03
C LYS A 261 -3.05 -12.04 -24.71
N ASN A 262 -3.27 -11.11 -23.78
CA ASN A 262 -2.63 -11.09 -22.47
C ASN A 262 -3.21 -12.11 -21.49
N ARG A 263 -4.21 -12.89 -21.88
CA ARG A 263 -4.71 -14.09 -21.19
C ARG A 263 -4.54 -15.31 -22.09
N PRO A 264 -3.35 -15.97 -22.09
CA PRO A 264 -3.09 -17.11 -22.95
C PRO A 264 -4.02 -18.29 -22.67
N LEU A 265 -4.32 -19.09 -23.71
CA LEU A 265 -5.13 -20.29 -23.59
C LEU A 265 -4.31 -21.46 -23.02
N ALA A 266 -4.90 -22.20 -22.08
CA ALA A 266 -4.35 -23.46 -21.62
C ALA A 266 -4.56 -24.57 -22.68
N PRO A 267 -3.69 -25.60 -22.74
CA PRO A 267 -2.57 -25.88 -21.84
C PRO A 267 -1.24 -25.19 -22.21
N GLY A 268 -1.21 -24.28 -23.20
CA GLY A 268 -0.01 -23.64 -23.73
C GLY A 268 0.63 -22.57 -22.83
N CYS A 269 0.68 -22.80 -21.53
CA CYS A 269 1.12 -21.81 -20.54
C CYS A 269 2.64 -21.80 -20.42
N ARG A 270 3.26 -20.68 -20.79
CA ARG A 270 4.71 -20.49 -20.69
C ARG A 270 5.14 -20.45 -19.21
N ASN A 271 6.12 -21.25 -18.83
CA ASN A 271 6.59 -21.40 -17.44
C ASN A 271 8.05 -20.94 -17.27
N PHE A 272 8.65 -21.09 -16.08
CA PHE A 272 10.02 -20.61 -15.82
C PHE A 272 11.07 -21.36 -16.64
N SER A 273 10.91 -22.68 -16.82
CA SER A 273 11.81 -23.49 -17.65
C SER A 273 11.81 -23.02 -19.10
N VAL A 274 10.64 -22.77 -19.69
CA VAL A 274 10.50 -22.22 -21.05
C VAL A 274 11.02 -20.77 -21.12
N ALA A 275 10.95 -20.03 -20.02
CA ALA A 275 11.52 -18.70 -19.92
C ALA A 275 13.06 -18.68 -19.81
N GLY A 276 13.70 -19.85 -19.72
CA GLY A 276 15.16 -19.98 -19.68
C GLY A 276 15.78 -19.43 -18.39
N VAL A 277 15.03 -19.43 -17.29
CA VAL A 277 15.52 -18.94 -15.99
C VAL A 277 15.74 -20.11 -15.04
N VAL A 278 16.67 -19.93 -14.09
CA VAL A 278 16.85 -20.87 -12.98
C VAL A 278 15.53 -20.94 -12.21
N LEU A 279 15.09 -22.15 -11.84
CA LEU A 279 13.85 -22.29 -11.10
C LEU A 279 13.93 -21.57 -9.76
N PRO A 280 12.87 -20.85 -9.36
CA PRO A 280 12.75 -20.32 -8.01
C PRO A 280 12.85 -21.42 -6.94
N ALA A 281 13.15 -21.03 -5.71
CA ALA A 281 13.20 -21.94 -4.56
C ALA A 281 11.87 -22.68 -4.34
N SER A 282 10.74 -22.08 -4.74
CA SER A 282 9.42 -22.69 -4.73
C SER A 282 9.19 -23.73 -5.83
N GLY A 283 10.07 -23.83 -6.83
CA GLY A 283 9.96 -24.73 -7.97
C GLY A 283 9.30 -24.10 -9.20
N GLU A 284 8.79 -24.97 -10.08
CA GLU A 284 8.12 -24.57 -11.31
C GLU A 284 6.65 -24.16 -11.07
N LEU A 285 6.09 -23.38 -11.98
CA LEU A 285 4.66 -23.06 -12.02
C LEU A 285 3.81 -24.33 -12.14
N SER A 286 2.65 -24.32 -11.50
CA SER A 286 1.70 -25.43 -11.55
C SER A 286 1.12 -25.55 -12.95
N ALA A 287 0.96 -26.79 -13.42
CA ALA A 287 0.28 -27.04 -14.68
C ALA A 287 -1.20 -26.60 -14.58
N PRO A 288 -1.80 -26.12 -15.68
CA PRO A 288 -3.23 -25.81 -15.72
C PRO A 288 -4.08 -27.01 -15.34
N ALA A 289 -5.19 -26.77 -14.65
CA ALA A 289 -6.15 -27.82 -14.35
C ALA A 289 -6.77 -28.38 -15.64
N ALA A 290 -7.18 -29.65 -15.62
CA ALA A 290 -7.86 -30.26 -16.76
C ALA A 290 -9.14 -29.48 -17.11
N GLY A 291 -9.31 -29.11 -18.38
CA GLY A 291 -10.48 -28.35 -18.85
C GLY A 291 -10.42 -26.84 -18.58
N GLN A 292 -9.35 -26.33 -17.96
CA GLN A 292 -9.13 -24.90 -17.78
C GLN A 292 -8.98 -24.21 -19.15
N LYS A 293 -9.70 -23.10 -19.37
CA LYS A 293 -9.68 -22.36 -20.64
C LYS A 293 -8.45 -21.45 -20.77
N TYR A 294 -8.20 -20.63 -19.76
CA TYR A 294 -7.10 -19.65 -19.73
C TYR A 294 -6.03 -20.05 -18.73
N CYS A 295 -4.76 -19.73 -19.00
CA CYS A 295 -3.66 -19.95 -18.07
C CYS A 295 -3.89 -19.20 -16.75
N SER A 296 -3.79 -19.91 -15.63
CA SER A 296 -3.86 -19.32 -14.27
C SER A 296 -2.48 -18.90 -13.78
N GLN A 297 -1.43 -19.47 -14.35
CA GLN A 297 -0.03 -19.15 -14.06
C GLN A 297 0.77 -19.18 -15.36
N TYR A 298 1.56 -18.13 -15.65
CA TYR A 298 2.42 -18.06 -16.83
C TYR A 298 3.43 -16.92 -16.75
N VAL A 299 4.48 -17.01 -17.58
CA VAL A 299 5.53 -15.99 -17.73
C VAL A 299 5.38 -15.29 -19.08
N MET A 300 5.09 -13.99 -19.06
CA MET A 300 5.10 -13.12 -20.25
C MET A 300 6.48 -13.19 -20.94
N PRO A 301 6.54 -13.18 -22.29
CA PRO A 301 7.80 -13.01 -23.00
C PRO A 301 8.43 -11.63 -22.72
N ALA A 302 9.71 -11.47 -23.07
CA ALA A 302 10.36 -10.17 -23.00
C ALA A 302 9.65 -9.16 -23.93
N PHE A 303 9.59 -7.89 -23.50
CA PHE A 303 9.08 -6.80 -24.35
C PHE A 303 9.91 -6.61 -25.63
N THR A 304 11.20 -6.94 -25.57
CA THR A 304 12.07 -6.93 -26.75
C THR A 304 11.89 -8.22 -27.55
N GLY A 305 11.58 -8.09 -28.84
CA GLY A 305 11.37 -9.25 -29.72
C GLY A 305 10.04 -9.97 -29.47
N LEU A 306 9.00 -9.24 -29.04
CA LEU A 306 7.67 -9.81 -28.78
C LEU A 306 7.12 -10.62 -29.97
N PRO A 307 6.64 -11.85 -29.75
CA PRO A 307 5.88 -12.58 -30.75
C PRO A 307 4.57 -11.83 -31.06
N THR A 308 4.17 -11.78 -32.33
CA THR A 308 2.97 -11.05 -32.79
C THR A 308 1.67 -11.54 -32.15
N THR A 309 1.60 -12.81 -31.79
CA THR A 309 0.43 -13.45 -31.13
C THR A 309 0.68 -13.73 -29.64
N GLY A 310 1.88 -13.42 -29.14
CA GLY A 310 2.23 -13.62 -27.74
C GLY A 310 1.61 -12.53 -26.85
N PRO A 311 1.47 -12.82 -25.55
CA PRO A 311 1.06 -11.79 -24.62
C PRO A 311 2.16 -10.72 -24.52
N ASP A 312 1.74 -9.48 -24.30
CA ASP A 312 2.59 -8.29 -24.29
C ASP A 312 2.70 -7.75 -22.85
N PRO A 313 3.88 -7.82 -22.23
CA PRO A 313 4.07 -7.37 -20.85
C PRO A 313 3.88 -5.86 -20.69
N SER A 314 3.76 -5.10 -21.78
CA SER A 314 3.54 -3.66 -21.76
C SER A 314 2.07 -3.25 -21.73
N GLN A 315 1.15 -4.22 -21.77
CA GLN A 315 -0.30 -4.00 -21.75
C GLN A 315 -0.94 -4.69 -20.53
N GLN A 316 -2.10 -4.22 -20.09
CA GLN A 316 -2.85 -4.86 -18.99
C GLN A 316 -3.39 -6.23 -19.42
N ALA A 317 -3.76 -7.08 -18.46
CA ALA A 317 -4.39 -8.37 -18.75
C ALA A 317 -5.88 -8.36 -18.37
N PRO A 318 -6.79 -8.83 -19.24
CA PRO A 318 -8.21 -8.85 -18.91
C PRO A 318 -8.56 -9.83 -17.80
N PHE A 319 -9.48 -9.45 -16.91
CA PHE A 319 -10.20 -10.41 -16.07
C PHE A 319 -11.06 -11.32 -16.95
N GLU A 320 -11.15 -12.59 -16.57
CA GLU A 320 -11.94 -13.60 -17.29
C GLU A 320 -13.00 -14.24 -16.39
N VAL A 321 -14.10 -14.68 -17.00
CA VAL A 321 -15.05 -15.57 -16.32
C VAL A 321 -14.32 -16.84 -15.88
N GLY A 322 -14.44 -17.18 -14.59
CA GLY A 322 -13.71 -18.27 -13.95
C GLY A 322 -12.55 -17.82 -13.06
N ASP A 323 -12.11 -16.56 -13.17
CA ASP A 323 -11.07 -16.04 -12.28
C ASP A 323 -11.62 -15.90 -10.85
N THR A 324 -10.83 -16.35 -9.88
CA THR A 324 -11.12 -16.10 -8.46
C THR A 324 -10.46 -14.79 -8.05
N VAL A 325 -11.25 -13.89 -7.48
CA VAL A 325 -10.79 -12.55 -7.09
C VAL A 325 -11.14 -12.25 -5.64
N ASP A 326 -10.26 -11.48 -4.99
CA ASP A 326 -10.51 -10.75 -3.76
C ASP A 326 -10.78 -9.28 -4.15
N TYR A 327 -11.75 -8.62 -3.52
CA TYR A 327 -12.12 -7.22 -3.81
C TYR A 327 -12.28 -6.41 -2.52
N SER A 328 -12.11 -5.10 -2.64
CA SER A 328 -12.29 -4.11 -1.57
C SER A 328 -12.85 -2.81 -2.14
N GLY A 329 -13.82 -2.21 -1.45
CA GLY A 329 -14.53 -1.04 -1.96
C GLY A 329 -15.54 -0.42 -1.00
N THR A 330 -16.30 0.52 -1.53
CA THR A 330 -17.43 1.14 -0.84
C THR A 330 -18.75 0.56 -1.30
N LEU A 331 -19.66 0.32 -0.35
CA LEU A 331 -21.03 -0.04 -0.65
C LEU A 331 -21.76 1.19 -1.20
N ILE A 332 -22.35 1.04 -2.38
CA ILE A 332 -23.19 2.07 -3.01
C ILE A 332 -24.62 1.55 -3.09
N HIS A 333 -25.55 2.35 -2.57
CA HIS A 333 -26.98 2.09 -2.66
C HIS A 333 -27.53 2.52 -4.03
N GLY A 334 -28.09 1.56 -4.76
CA GLY A 334 -28.66 1.76 -6.08
C GLY A 334 -30.02 1.06 -6.24
N THR A 335 -30.45 0.81 -7.48
CA THR A 335 -31.57 -0.10 -7.77
C THR A 335 -31.28 -1.52 -7.28
N GLU A 336 -30.01 -1.91 -7.38
CA GLU A 336 -29.40 -2.99 -6.61
C GLU A 336 -28.13 -2.42 -5.97
N ASP A 337 -27.83 -2.86 -4.74
CA ASP A 337 -26.59 -2.49 -4.07
C ASP A 337 -25.39 -3.11 -4.80
N TYR A 338 -24.29 -2.36 -4.89
CA TYR A 338 -23.04 -2.84 -5.47
C TYR A 338 -21.83 -2.32 -4.70
N ILE A 339 -20.69 -2.97 -4.92
CA ILE A 339 -19.41 -2.51 -4.37
C ILE A 339 -18.69 -1.69 -5.44
N SER A 340 -18.41 -0.44 -5.12
CA SER A 340 -17.52 0.45 -5.86
C SER A 340 -16.08 0.18 -5.40
N ALA A 341 -15.37 -0.66 -6.15
CA ALA A 341 -14.06 -1.17 -5.76
C ALA A 341 -12.92 -0.22 -6.11
N HIS A 342 -12.09 0.05 -5.11
CA HIS A 342 -10.78 0.71 -5.29
C HIS A 342 -9.66 -0.31 -5.51
N THR A 343 -9.88 -1.58 -5.13
CA THR A 343 -8.89 -2.65 -5.24
C THR A 343 -9.56 -3.97 -5.63
N VAL A 344 -8.95 -4.67 -6.59
CA VAL A 344 -9.32 -6.04 -6.98
C VAL A 344 -8.04 -6.82 -7.26
N GLU A 345 -7.86 -7.93 -6.55
CA GLU A 345 -6.75 -8.86 -6.73
C GLU A 345 -7.28 -10.16 -7.33
N ALA A 346 -6.81 -10.56 -8.51
CA ALA A 346 -7.03 -11.89 -9.03
C ALA A 346 -6.01 -12.89 -8.50
N ASN A 347 -6.49 -14.06 -8.08
CA ASN A 347 -5.65 -15.22 -7.76
C ASN A 347 -5.06 -15.85 -9.04
N LEU A 348 -4.17 -15.10 -9.69
CA LEU A 348 -3.47 -15.43 -10.92
C LEU A 348 -1.97 -15.20 -10.73
N GLY A 349 -1.16 -16.10 -11.29
CA GLY A 349 0.30 -16.01 -11.29
C GLY A 349 0.83 -15.47 -12.61
N ILE A 350 0.71 -14.16 -12.87
CA ILE A 350 1.21 -13.54 -14.10
C ILE A 350 2.60 -12.94 -13.86
N TYR A 351 3.63 -13.56 -14.40
CA TYR A 351 5.02 -13.12 -14.24
C TYR A 351 5.49 -12.41 -15.50
N THR A 352 6.42 -11.47 -15.37
CA THR A 352 7.14 -10.91 -16.53
C THR A 352 8.41 -11.70 -16.77
N GLN A 353 9.00 -11.57 -17.97
CA GLN A 353 10.26 -12.25 -18.25
C GLN A 353 11.32 -11.84 -17.21
N PRO A 354 11.83 -12.78 -16.39
CA PRO A 354 12.66 -12.37 -15.26
C PRO A 354 14.00 -11.76 -15.71
N GLY A 355 14.40 -10.68 -15.04
CA GLY A 355 15.57 -9.87 -15.39
C GLY A 355 15.32 -8.85 -16.50
N THR A 356 14.06 -8.55 -16.86
CA THR A 356 13.73 -7.63 -17.95
C THR A 356 12.62 -6.65 -17.56
N GLN A 357 12.54 -5.52 -18.27
CA GLN A 357 11.46 -4.55 -18.14
C GLN A 357 10.44 -4.72 -19.28
N PRO A 358 9.14 -4.44 -19.04
CA PRO A 358 8.57 -3.97 -17.78
C PRO A 358 8.44 -5.08 -16.73
N SER A 359 8.50 -4.69 -15.46
CA SER A 359 8.09 -5.50 -14.31
C SER A 359 7.06 -4.71 -13.51
N TYR A 360 6.18 -5.36 -12.77
CA TYR A 360 5.20 -4.70 -11.93
C TYR A 360 5.38 -5.12 -10.48
N LEU A 361 4.85 -4.28 -9.59
CA LEU A 361 4.91 -4.46 -8.16
C LEU A 361 3.51 -4.25 -7.59
N ALA A 362 3.22 -4.91 -6.48
CA ALA A 362 2.14 -4.55 -5.57
C ALA A 362 2.71 -4.50 -4.15
N ILE A 363 2.14 -3.64 -3.30
CA ILE A 363 2.49 -3.55 -1.89
C ILE A 363 1.29 -4.00 -1.08
N GLY A 364 1.54 -4.84 -0.08
CA GLY A 364 0.58 -5.21 0.95
C GLY A 364 0.87 -4.46 2.24
N GLU A 365 1.06 -5.21 3.32
CA GLU A 365 1.33 -4.66 4.65
C GLU A 365 2.66 -3.90 4.70
N PHE A 366 2.62 -2.62 5.13
CA PHE A 366 3.82 -1.82 5.40
C PHE A 366 3.67 -1.03 6.69
N GLY A 367 4.70 -1.07 7.53
CA GLY A 367 4.76 -0.29 8.76
C GLY A 367 6.18 0.01 9.21
N VAL A 368 6.32 1.13 9.90
CA VAL A 368 7.60 1.65 10.42
C VAL A 368 7.42 2.18 11.83
N GLY A 369 8.40 1.94 12.70
CA GLY A 369 8.45 2.58 14.01
C GLY A 369 9.07 3.97 14.00
N THR A 370 8.51 4.89 14.78
CA THR A 370 8.66 6.33 14.53
C THR A 370 9.12 7.11 15.75
N ALA A 371 9.91 6.46 16.59
CA ALA A 371 10.16 6.90 17.94
C ALA A 371 11.62 7.34 18.19
N ASP A 372 11.76 8.33 19.06
CA ASP A 372 13.00 8.74 19.69
C ASP A 372 13.65 7.53 20.38
N PRO A 373 14.88 7.13 20.02
CA PRO A 373 15.54 5.99 20.65
C PRO A 373 15.85 6.19 22.15
N LEU A 374 15.56 7.36 22.73
CA LEU A 374 15.70 7.60 24.16
C LEU A 374 14.76 6.72 25.00
N ALA A 375 15.26 6.27 26.16
CA ALA A 375 14.51 5.45 27.11
C ALA A 375 13.43 6.23 27.88
N THR A 376 13.38 7.55 27.74
CA THR A 376 12.46 8.44 28.45
C THR A 376 11.86 9.41 27.46
N ALA A 377 10.54 9.47 27.44
CA ALA A 377 9.78 10.37 26.59
C ALA A 377 9.94 11.83 27.02
N ALA A 378 9.56 12.75 26.13
CA ALA A 378 9.61 14.19 26.39
C ALA A 378 8.86 14.63 27.66
N ASN A 379 7.81 13.89 28.05
CA ASN A 379 7.02 14.15 29.25
C ASN A 379 7.60 13.52 30.53
N GLY A 380 8.76 12.87 30.44
CA GLY A 380 9.45 12.20 31.55
C GLY A 380 9.00 10.76 31.82
N ALA A 381 8.01 10.22 31.09
CA ALA A 381 7.60 8.83 31.22
C ALA A 381 8.65 7.87 30.63
N ALA A 382 8.80 6.70 31.24
CA ALA A 382 9.60 5.63 30.64
C ALA A 382 8.89 5.10 29.39
N GLN A 383 9.62 4.99 28.29
CA GLN A 383 9.08 4.53 27.01
C GLN A 383 9.85 3.33 26.46
N GLU A 384 9.13 2.44 25.80
CA GLU A 384 9.69 1.44 24.89
C GLU A 384 9.48 1.91 23.45
N THR A 385 10.52 1.77 22.63
CA THR A 385 10.51 2.20 21.23
C THR A 385 10.93 1.06 20.31
N GLN A 386 10.35 1.02 19.12
CA GLN A 386 10.63 -0.01 18.14
C GLN A 386 11.32 0.58 16.91
N ASP A 387 12.61 0.33 16.74
CA ASP A 387 13.33 0.60 15.48
C ASP A 387 13.10 -0.58 14.51
N ARG A 388 11.86 -0.65 14.02
CA ARG A 388 11.32 -1.78 13.27
C ARG A 388 10.72 -1.29 11.96
N MET A 389 10.89 -2.10 10.91
CA MET A 389 10.05 -2.03 9.72
C MET A 389 9.59 -3.41 9.29
N PHE A 390 8.39 -3.45 8.71
CA PHE A 390 7.90 -4.60 7.98
C PHE A 390 7.32 -4.15 6.65
N LEU A 391 7.54 -4.95 5.63
CA LEU A 391 6.98 -4.77 4.30
C LEU A 391 6.58 -6.13 3.74
N GLU A 392 5.42 -6.19 3.10
CA GLU A 392 5.09 -7.20 2.12
C GLU A 392 4.92 -6.54 0.75
N ALA A 393 5.62 -7.07 -0.24
CA ALA A 393 5.48 -6.67 -1.62
C ALA A 393 5.47 -7.91 -2.51
N GLU A 394 4.92 -7.75 -3.71
CA GLU A 394 4.86 -8.76 -4.75
C GLU A 394 5.49 -8.20 -6.00
N THR A 395 6.18 -9.04 -6.76
CA THR A 395 6.81 -8.64 -8.03
C THR A 395 6.57 -9.65 -9.13
N THR A 396 6.38 -9.14 -10.35
CA THR A 396 6.29 -9.99 -11.53
C THR A 396 7.66 -10.48 -12.02
N ASP A 397 8.76 -9.81 -11.63
CA ASP A 397 10.15 -10.20 -11.93
C ASP A 397 10.81 -10.83 -10.70
N VAL A 398 10.77 -12.16 -10.66
CA VAL A 398 11.30 -12.92 -9.52
C VAL A 398 12.82 -12.86 -9.39
N LYS A 399 13.54 -12.51 -10.47
CA LYS A 399 15.00 -12.62 -10.55
C LYS A 399 15.70 -11.34 -10.06
N THR A 400 15.07 -10.18 -10.23
CA THR A 400 15.68 -8.91 -9.83
C THR A 400 15.32 -8.55 -8.41
N ALA A 401 16.29 -7.99 -7.68
CA ALA A 401 16.05 -7.52 -6.33
C ALA A 401 15.01 -6.39 -6.31
N VAL A 402 14.17 -6.40 -5.29
CA VAL A 402 13.27 -5.32 -4.90
C VAL A 402 13.97 -4.46 -3.84
N ASP A 403 13.99 -3.16 -4.07
CA ASP A 403 14.54 -2.14 -3.19
C ASP A 403 13.42 -1.27 -2.60
N ILE A 404 13.63 -0.81 -1.37
CA ILE A 404 12.71 0.08 -0.65
C ILE A 404 13.40 1.44 -0.45
N TYR A 405 12.64 2.50 -0.67
CA TYR A 405 13.06 3.89 -0.51
C TYR A 405 12.00 4.66 0.30
N TYR A 406 12.45 5.59 1.16
CA TYR A 406 11.60 6.71 1.58
C TYR A 406 11.62 7.77 0.49
N GLU A 407 10.45 8.31 0.18
CA GLU A 407 10.30 9.44 -0.73
C GLU A 407 10.27 10.74 0.08
N ASP A 408 11.45 11.34 0.25
CA ASP A 408 11.56 12.62 0.92
C ASP A 408 11.12 13.70 -0.08
N ARG A 409 9.92 14.28 0.13
CA ARG A 409 9.35 15.28 -0.76
C ARG A 409 9.54 16.69 -0.18
N ASN A 410 10.26 17.52 -0.92
CA ASN A 410 10.48 18.91 -0.55
C ASN A 410 9.26 19.79 -0.88
N PRO A 411 9.12 20.96 -0.22
CA PRO A 411 8.04 21.93 -0.51
C PRO A 411 8.01 22.46 -1.96
N ASP A 412 9.12 22.37 -2.69
CA ASP A 412 9.20 22.73 -4.11
C ASP A 412 8.70 21.61 -5.05
N GLY A 413 8.23 20.50 -4.48
CA GLY A 413 7.76 19.31 -5.20
C GLY A 413 8.86 18.36 -5.65
N SER A 414 10.13 18.68 -5.44
CA SER A 414 11.22 17.75 -5.73
C SER A 414 11.17 16.56 -4.78
N VAL A 415 11.48 15.37 -5.31
CA VAL A 415 11.47 14.10 -4.56
C VAL A 415 12.87 13.54 -4.53
N ARG A 416 13.32 13.17 -3.34
CA ARG A 416 14.56 12.45 -3.09
C ARG A 416 14.26 11.03 -2.62
N ASN A 417 14.76 10.03 -3.32
CA ASN A 417 14.55 8.62 -3.02
C ASN A 417 15.66 8.11 -2.11
N ARG A 418 15.41 8.08 -0.80
CA ARG A 418 16.36 7.62 0.22
C ARG A 418 16.26 6.11 0.38
N TRP A 419 17.27 5.37 -0.09
CA TRP A 419 17.31 3.91 -0.02
C TRP A 419 17.44 3.39 1.42
N ILE A 420 16.59 2.43 1.81
CA ILE A 420 16.49 1.91 3.18
C ILE A 420 16.49 0.38 3.30
N SER A 421 16.92 -0.35 2.26
CA SER A 421 16.89 -1.82 2.25
C SER A 421 18.28 -2.48 2.15
N PRO A 422 19.24 -2.12 3.03
CA PRO A 422 20.58 -2.68 3.00
C PRO A 422 20.59 -4.15 3.44
N PHE A 423 21.73 -4.81 3.19
CA PHE A 423 21.97 -6.22 3.54
C PHE A 423 21.65 -6.56 5.00
N GLU A 424 21.94 -5.64 5.94
CA GLU A 424 21.68 -5.83 7.37
C GLU A 424 20.21 -6.04 7.69
N MET A 425 19.29 -5.59 6.81
CA MET A 425 17.85 -5.73 7.01
C MET A 425 17.28 -6.94 6.28
N THR A 426 17.80 -7.25 5.09
CA THR A 426 17.26 -8.30 4.24
C THR A 426 17.96 -9.65 4.45
N GLY A 427 19.20 -9.65 4.92
CA GLY A 427 20.05 -10.84 5.02
C GLY A 427 20.47 -11.41 3.65
N GLU A 428 20.08 -10.76 2.56
CA GLU A 428 20.37 -11.19 1.20
C GLU A 428 21.56 -10.42 0.63
N ASN A 429 22.70 -11.09 0.58
CA ASN A 429 23.86 -10.56 -0.14
C ASN A 429 23.59 -10.82 -1.61
N GLY A 430 22.81 -9.94 -2.25
CA GLY A 430 22.63 -9.98 -3.70
C GLY A 430 24.02 -10.07 -4.33
N VAL A 431 24.31 -11.12 -5.11
CA VAL A 431 25.59 -11.24 -5.81
C VAL A 431 25.76 -9.95 -6.62
N PRO A 432 26.75 -9.09 -6.34
CA PRO A 432 26.77 -7.77 -6.95
C PRO A 432 26.98 -7.93 -8.45
N ILE A 433 25.96 -7.62 -9.26
CA ILE A 433 26.12 -7.45 -10.71
C ILE A 433 26.71 -6.04 -11.00
N SER A 434 27.33 -5.40 -10.00
CA SER A 434 27.53 -3.95 -9.78
C SER A 434 26.39 -3.29 -8.99
N GLY A 435 26.72 -2.42 -8.02
CA GLY A 435 25.76 -1.73 -7.13
C GLY A 435 25.89 -2.11 -5.64
N PRO A 436 25.11 -1.47 -4.75
CA PRO A 436 25.12 -1.72 -3.31
C PRO A 436 24.56 -3.10 -2.95
N THR A 437 25.03 -3.65 -1.83
CA THR A 437 24.56 -4.92 -1.25
C THR A 437 23.20 -4.74 -0.57
N GLY A 438 22.29 -5.72 -0.68
CA GLY A 438 20.95 -5.68 -0.07
C GLY A 438 19.83 -5.87 -1.10
N GLY A 439 18.63 -5.40 -0.75
CA GLY A 439 17.38 -5.69 -1.49
C GLY A 439 16.87 -7.12 -1.25
N ILE A 440 15.74 -7.45 -1.86
CA ILE A 440 15.04 -8.73 -1.68
C ILE A 440 14.83 -9.40 -3.04
N THR A 441 15.41 -10.59 -3.24
CA THR A 441 15.32 -11.38 -4.48
C THR A 441 14.41 -12.59 -4.26
N THR A 442 13.17 -12.49 -4.74
CA THR A 442 12.11 -13.46 -4.43
C THR A 442 12.36 -14.85 -5.04
N GLN A 443 13.16 -14.96 -6.10
CA GLN A 443 13.56 -16.25 -6.67
C GLN A 443 14.27 -17.18 -5.67
N ASN A 444 14.97 -16.62 -4.68
CA ASN A 444 15.83 -17.41 -3.78
C ASN A 444 15.14 -17.82 -2.48
N THR A 445 13.96 -17.27 -2.18
CA THR A 445 13.35 -17.35 -0.85
C THR A 445 11.85 -17.61 -0.92
N GLY A 446 11.31 -18.22 0.15
CA GLY A 446 9.87 -18.39 0.33
C GLY A 446 9.22 -19.50 -0.52
N ALA A 447 7.93 -19.73 -0.23
CA ALA A 447 7.10 -20.70 -0.95
C ALA A 447 6.35 -20.09 -2.15
N GLN A 448 6.25 -18.76 -2.18
CA GLN A 448 5.63 -18.00 -3.27
C GLN A 448 6.74 -17.25 -4.01
N PRO A 449 6.98 -17.55 -5.30
CA PRO A 449 8.15 -17.02 -6.01
C PRO A 449 8.10 -15.51 -6.27
N GLN A 450 6.93 -14.87 -6.17
CA GLN A 450 6.75 -13.43 -6.37
C GLN A 450 6.92 -12.58 -5.11
N ARG A 451 6.94 -13.18 -3.91
CA ARG A 451 6.70 -12.42 -2.68
C ARG A 451 8.00 -11.96 -2.02
N ALA A 452 8.16 -10.65 -1.88
CA ALA A 452 9.22 -10.01 -1.12
C ALA A 452 8.69 -9.67 0.30
N ARG A 453 9.36 -10.19 1.34
CA ARG A 453 9.01 -9.90 2.74
C ARG A 453 10.20 -9.32 3.48
N LEU A 454 9.98 -8.16 4.10
CA LEU A 454 10.89 -7.59 5.08
C LEU A 454 10.25 -7.65 6.47
N ARG A 455 11.01 -8.14 7.45
CA ARG A 455 10.66 -8.16 8.87
C ARG A 455 11.90 -7.81 9.68
N ALA A 456 12.39 -6.58 9.54
CA ALA A 456 13.59 -6.13 10.22
C ALA A 456 13.25 -5.70 11.64
N THR A 457 13.56 -6.54 12.62
CA THR A 457 13.27 -6.28 14.05
C THR A 457 14.24 -5.30 14.72
N LYS A 458 15.38 -5.02 14.08
CA LYS A 458 16.36 -4.02 14.50
C LYS A 458 17.02 -3.45 13.24
N ALA A 459 16.49 -2.35 12.72
CA ALA A 459 17.17 -1.65 11.66
C ALA A 459 18.54 -1.13 12.14
N PRO A 460 19.48 -0.86 11.23
CA PRO A 460 20.66 -0.09 11.59
C PRO A 460 20.27 1.22 12.27
N ASN A 461 20.95 1.55 13.38
CA ASN A 461 20.62 2.72 14.18
C ASN A 461 20.56 4.01 13.33
N GLY A 462 19.45 4.75 13.45
CA GLY A 462 19.22 6.01 12.73
C GLY A 462 18.78 5.86 11.27
N LEU A 463 18.59 4.64 10.77
CA LEU A 463 18.09 4.43 9.40
C LEU A 463 16.61 4.80 9.27
N LEU A 464 15.81 4.52 10.31
CA LEU A 464 14.36 4.75 10.33
C LEU A 464 13.95 5.94 11.21
N SER A 465 14.90 6.72 11.74
CA SER A 465 14.63 7.76 12.75
C SER A 465 13.96 9.03 12.22
N GLN A 466 13.70 9.11 10.91
CA GLN A 466 12.95 10.18 10.26
C GLN A 466 12.16 9.57 9.10
N PRO A 467 11.15 8.73 9.39
CA PRO A 467 10.36 8.12 8.35
C PRO A 467 9.45 9.15 7.71
N ASP A 468 9.42 9.17 6.38
CA ASP A 468 8.54 10.07 5.63
C ASP A 468 7.16 9.45 5.39
N ARG A 469 6.21 10.24 4.90
CA ARG A 469 4.85 9.75 4.62
C ARG A 469 4.83 8.70 3.53
N THR A 470 5.72 8.80 2.56
CA THR A 470 5.62 8.04 1.32
C THR A 470 6.80 7.08 1.18
N VAL A 471 6.49 5.84 0.80
CA VAL A 471 7.49 4.85 0.42
C VAL A 471 7.37 4.50 -1.05
N ARG A 472 8.53 4.26 -1.65
CA ARG A 472 8.66 3.67 -2.97
C ARG A 472 9.29 2.30 -2.84
N VAL A 473 8.61 1.30 -3.38
CA VAL A 473 9.18 0.00 -3.66
C VAL A 473 9.53 -0.03 -5.14
N GLY A 474 10.77 -0.36 -5.47
CA GLY A 474 11.28 -0.34 -6.84
C GLY A 474 12.01 -1.62 -7.19
N VAL A 475 11.78 -2.18 -8.38
CA VAL A 475 12.62 -3.26 -8.88
C VAL A 475 13.95 -2.69 -9.34
N ARG A 476 15.05 -3.33 -8.95
CA ARG A 476 16.41 -2.86 -9.23
C ARG A 476 16.73 -2.81 -10.73
N SER A 477 16.00 -3.57 -11.55
CA SER A 477 16.12 -3.53 -13.01
C SER A 477 15.51 -2.27 -13.65
N LEU A 478 14.65 -1.54 -12.94
CA LEU A 478 14.17 -0.23 -13.39
C LEU A 478 15.24 0.83 -13.14
N CYS A 479 15.61 1.00 -11.87
CA CYS A 479 16.60 1.97 -11.44
C CYS A 479 17.64 1.28 -10.55
N LEU A 480 18.82 1.05 -11.13
CA LEU A 480 19.94 0.51 -10.38
C LEU A 480 20.57 1.63 -9.55
N PRO A 481 20.68 1.50 -8.21
CA PRO A 481 21.53 2.37 -7.42
C PRO A 481 23.00 2.13 -7.82
N THR A 482 23.48 2.81 -8.87
CA THR A 482 24.83 2.67 -9.45
C THR A 482 25.87 3.51 -8.68
N PRO A 483 27.19 3.21 -8.81
CA PRO A 483 27.98 2.87 -7.64
C PRO A 483 28.35 4.00 -6.69
N VAL A 484 28.31 3.52 -5.46
CA VAL A 484 29.11 3.77 -4.25
C VAL A 484 30.52 3.19 -4.48
N ASN A 485 31.59 3.97 -4.29
CA ASN A 485 32.90 3.41 -3.93
C ASN A 485 32.68 2.54 -2.67
N VAL A 486 33.43 1.47 -2.40
CA VAL A 486 33.19 0.46 -1.32
C VAL A 486 32.92 1.07 0.09
N THR A 487 33.09 2.38 0.25
CA THR A 487 32.64 3.25 1.33
C THR A 487 31.68 4.41 0.89
N THR A 488 30.38 4.13 0.75
CA THR A 488 29.25 4.99 1.24
C THR A 488 28.60 6.17 0.45
N THR A 489 28.48 6.23 -0.90
CA THR A 489 27.58 7.26 -1.50
C THR A 489 26.83 6.83 -2.78
N ILE A 490 25.50 6.71 -2.70
CA ILE A 490 24.61 6.54 -3.86
C ILE A 490 24.64 7.84 -4.67
N ASN A 491 24.72 7.75 -6.00
CA ASN A 491 24.49 8.91 -6.86
C ASN A 491 23.00 9.28 -6.84
N GLN A 492 22.62 10.06 -5.83
CA GLN A 492 21.23 10.43 -5.53
C GLN A 492 20.55 11.10 -6.73
N ALA A 493 21.24 12.06 -7.37
CA ALA A 493 20.68 12.78 -8.51
C ALA A 493 20.37 11.86 -9.70
N ALA A 494 21.22 10.86 -9.97
CA ALA A 494 20.96 9.88 -11.03
C ALA A 494 19.82 8.93 -10.68
N LEU A 495 19.71 8.51 -9.41
CA LEU A 495 18.61 7.68 -8.93
C LEU A 495 17.27 8.41 -9.03
N ASP A 496 17.20 9.64 -8.54
CA ASP A 496 15.99 10.46 -8.58
C ASP A 496 15.58 10.77 -10.03
N ALA A 497 16.55 11.09 -10.89
CA ALA A 497 16.30 11.28 -12.32
C ALA A 497 15.82 10.00 -13.01
N CYS A 498 16.30 8.83 -12.59
CA CYS A 498 15.85 7.56 -13.15
C CYS A 498 14.37 7.31 -12.83
N PHE A 499 13.96 7.41 -11.56
CA PHE A 499 12.56 7.21 -11.17
C PHE A 499 11.64 8.27 -11.78
N LYS A 500 12.08 9.53 -11.82
CA LYS A 500 11.33 10.62 -12.45
C LYS A 500 11.06 10.39 -13.94
N ASN A 501 12.00 9.74 -14.64
CA ASN A 501 11.91 9.48 -16.09
C ASN A 501 11.50 8.03 -16.41
N ALA A 502 10.95 7.30 -15.43
CA ALA A 502 10.53 5.92 -15.63
C ALA A 502 9.50 5.83 -16.80
N PRO A 503 9.67 4.88 -17.72
CA PRO A 503 8.82 4.77 -18.89
C PRO A 503 7.40 4.36 -18.50
N ILE A 504 6.39 5.00 -19.10
CA ILE A 504 4.98 4.61 -18.90
C ILE A 504 4.58 3.43 -19.80
N ARG A 505 3.80 2.49 -19.29
CA ARG A 505 3.22 1.31 -19.96
C ARG A 505 1.83 1.00 -19.39
N ALA A 506 1.14 -0.01 -19.89
CA ALA A 506 -0.12 -0.53 -19.33
C ALA A 506 -1.12 0.59 -19.01
N ASN A 507 -1.48 1.34 -20.05
CA ASN A 507 -2.41 2.47 -20.00
C ASN A 507 -1.93 3.65 -19.15
N GLY A 508 -0.60 3.83 -19.03
CA GLY A 508 0.03 5.01 -18.42
C GLY A 508 0.61 4.79 -17.02
N LEU A 509 0.64 3.54 -16.52
CA LEU A 509 1.35 3.17 -15.29
C LEU A 509 2.87 3.25 -15.49
N GLN A 510 3.61 3.46 -14.41
CA GLN A 510 5.07 3.37 -14.41
C GLN A 510 5.51 2.00 -13.87
N PRO A 511 5.74 0.99 -14.74
CA PRO A 511 6.27 -0.31 -14.32
C PRO A 511 7.58 -0.16 -13.56
N GLY A 512 7.81 -1.10 -12.66
CA GLY A 512 9.03 -1.28 -11.90
C GLY A 512 9.04 -0.52 -10.60
N GLN A 513 7.93 0.14 -10.25
CA GLN A 513 7.76 0.82 -8.98
C GLN A 513 6.32 0.73 -8.48
N TYR A 514 6.18 0.82 -7.16
CA TYR A 514 4.93 1.07 -6.47
C TYR A 514 5.19 2.13 -5.40
N ILE A 515 4.37 3.17 -5.38
CA ILE A 515 4.47 4.28 -4.43
C ILE A 515 3.24 4.24 -3.54
N ALA A 516 3.41 4.17 -2.23
CA ALA A 516 2.27 4.26 -1.32
C ALA A 516 2.62 5.07 -0.08
N PRO A 517 1.62 5.73 0.52
CA PRO A 517 1.80 6.29 1.84
C PRO A 517 1.95 5.17 2.88
N VAL A 518 2.64 5.47 3.98
CA VAL A 518 2.80 4.57 5.13
C VAL A 518 1.48 4.49 5.88
N PHE A 519 0.90 3.30 5.99
CA PHE A 519 -0.38 3.10 6.69
C PHE A 519 -0.22 2.86 8.19
N GLU A 520 0.96 2.43 8.63
CA GLU A 520 1.21 2.12 10.04
C GLU A 520 2.51 2.76 10.56
N TYR A 521 2.31 3.62 11.56
CA TYR A 521 3.36 4.23 12.37
C TYR A 521 3.33 3.57 13.74
N ILE A 522 4.42 2.92 14.14
CA ILE A 522 4.55 2.28 15.45
C ILE A 522 5.14 3.31 16.43
N PHE A 523 4.26 3.89 17.23
CA PHE A 523 4.63 4.90 18.23
C PHE A 523 5.22 4.28 19.51
N PRO A 524 5.93 5.07 20.33
CA PRO A 524 6.38 4.63 21.65
C PRO A 524 5.23 4.17 22.54
N GLU A 525 5.50 3.18 23.39
CA GLU A 525 4.54 2.69 24.38
C GLU A 525 5.10 2.83 25.80
N ASN A 526 4.22 2.88 26.80
CA ASN A 526 4.62 2.86 28.21
C ASN A 526 5.30 1.53 28.58
N VAL A 527 6.43 1.62 29.29
CA VAL A 527 7.12 0.41 29.80
C VAL A 527 6.27 -0.32 30.84
N MET A 528 5.47 0.41 31.64
CA MET A 528 4.60 -0.19 32.66
C MET A 528 3.17 0.35 32.57
N PRO A 529 2.14 -0.53 32.68
CA PRO A 529 0.77 -0.09 32.79
C PRO A 529 0.54 0.80 34.01
N GLY A 530 -0.05 1.99 33.80
CA GLY A 530 -0.33 2.96 34.84
C GLY A 530 0.68 4.12 34.93
N ASP A 531 1.78 4.04 34.20
CA ASP A 531 2.66 5.19 33.99
C ASP A 531 1.94 6.32 33.24
N PRO A 532 2.40 7.59 33.35
CA PRO A 532 1.87 8.67 32.53
C PRO A 532 1.95 8.30 31.05
N ILE A 533 0.85 8.48 30.32
CA ILE A 533 0.78 8.11 28.90
C ILE A 533 1.86 8.82 28.10
N VAL A 534 2.65 8.04 27.35
CA VAL A 534 3.73 8.57 26.50
C VAL A 534 3.10 9.35 25.32
N PRO A 535 3.62 10.52 24.95
CA PRO A 535 3.20 11.21 23.73
C PRO A 535 3.60 10.43 22.47
N ASN A 536 2.75 10.46 21.46
CA ASN A 536 3.11 10.03 20.12
C ASN A 536 4.19 10.96 19.56
N ASP A 537 5.30 10.37 19.13
CA ASP A 537 6.47 11.07 18.59
C ASP A 537 6.25 11.59 17.16
N LEU A 538 5.34 12.54 17.03
CA LEU A 538 4.92 13.10 15.75
C LEU A 538 5.93 14.15 15.22
N TRP A 539 6.79 14.69 16.08
CA TRP A 539 7.77 15.72 15.71
C TRP A 539 9.04 15.18 15.07
N HIS A 540 9.25 13.85 15.05
CA HIS A 540 10.29 13.22 14.23
C HIS A 540 9.76 12.76 12.85
N LEU A 541 8.50 13.08 12.52
CA LEU A 541 7.93 12.88 11.19
C LEU A 541 8.12 14.15 10.33
N PRO A 542 9.11 14.19 9.41
CA PRO A 542 9.49 15.40 8.69
C PRO A 542 8.34 16.05 7.91
N PHE A 543 7.46 15.26 7.29
CA PHE A 543 6.29 15.77 6.57
C PHE A 543 5.27 16.50 7.47
N LEU A 544 5.22 16.20 8.78
CA LEU A 544 4.34 16.92 9.72
C LEU A 544 4.94 18.25 10.18
N VAL A 545 6.27 18.27 10.32
CA VAL A 545 7.02 19.44 10.84
C VAL A 545 7.33 20.46 9.76
N ASN A 546 7.67 20.00 8.56
CA ASN A 546 8.13 20.86 7.47
C ASN A 546 7.08 21.05 6.37
N GLY A 547 6.01 20.24 6.37
CA GLY A 547 5.08 20.11 5.26
C GLY A 547 5.62 19.19 4.15
N GLU A 548 4.74 18.78 3.25
CA GLU A 548 5.02 17.87 2.14
C GLU A 548 4.20 18.31 0.91
N GLY A 549 4.76 18.28 -0.31
CA GLY A 549 4.01 18.54 -1.55
C GLY A 549 4.47 19.75 -2.37
N THR A 550 3.80 20.00 -3.50
CA THR A 550 3.93 21.25 -4.28
C THR A 550 2.92 22.29 -3.80
N GLY A 551 3.36 23.53 -3.56
CA GLY A 551 2.47 24.63 -3.13
C GLY A 551 2.90 25.20 -1.78
N ASN A 552 1.99 25.82 -1.04
CA ASN A 552 2.21 26.30 0.33
C ASN A 552 2.37 25.14 1.34
N ALA A 553 3.10 24.08 0.98
CA ALA A 553 3.42 22.96 1.85
C ALA A 553 4.05 23.50 3.13
N ALA A 554 3.29 23.41 4.21
CA ALA A 554 3.61 24.01 5.49
C ALA A 554 3.41 22.99 6.61
N ALA A 555 4.05 23.27 7.74
CA ALA A 555 3.87 22.52 8.98
C ALA A 555 2.39 22.40 9.35
N LEU A 556 2.04 21.35 10.10
CA LEU A 556 0.71 21.26 10.70
C LEU A 556 0.44 22.47 11.60
N ALA A 557 -0.74 23.08 11.44
CA ALA A 557 -1.19 24.21 12.25
C ALA A 557 -2.62 24.01 12.77
N PRO A 558 -2.84 23.89 14.08
CA PRO A 558 -1.83 23.86 15.16
C PRO A 558 -0.98 22.59 15.15
N SER A 559 0.22 22.65 15.75
CA SER A 559 1.06 21.45 15.95
C SER A 559 0.39 20.47 16.92
N PRO A 560 0.48 19.15 16.70
CA PRO A 560 0.04 18.14 17.65
C PRO A 560 1.07 17.90 18.78
N TRP A 561 1.80 18.95 19.20
CA TRP A 561 2.79 18.92 20.29
C TRP A 561 3.02 20.32 20.87
#